data_AF-A0A945IEJ5-F1
#
_entry.id   AF-A0A945IEJ5-F1
#
_cell.length_a   1.000
_cell.length_b   1.000
_cell.length_c   1.000
_cell.angle_alpha   90.00
_cell.angle_beta   90.00
_cell.angle_gamma   90.00
#
_symmetry.space_group_name_H-M   'P 1'
#
loop_
_entity.id
_entity.type
_entity.pdbx_description
1 polymer ?
#
loop_
_entity_poly.entity_id
_entity_poly.type
_entity_poly.pdbx_seq_one_letter_code
_entity_poly.pdbx_strand_id
1 'polypeptide(L)'
;MFFGNKAFWLGAIGSAAFLAVFVWLFVDFGTIGDVLTEANYVYIIPSLAFYFVAVWFRSARWKFLLRPLIGAPQKSIYSVVVVGYMANNLIPVRIGEVVRSYYLSLRESCSAPAAFGTVAVERATDVLALLFFLAAAGLMGTVGVERAVDDISSEIPGGAAVLATVALLPFLAVLGVVVVISTASSATVLRW
;
A
#
# COMPACT_ATOMS: atom_id res chain seq x y z
N MET A 1 -16.37 1.29 19.77
CA MET A 1 -16.68 0.03 20.51
C MET A 1 -15.47 -0.93 20.57
N PHE A 2 -14.21 -0.44 20.60
CA PHE A 2 -13.03 -1.34 20.53
C PHE A 2 -12.44 -1.75 21.88
N PHE A 3 -12.39 -0.84 22.86
CA PHE A 3 -11.69 -1.03 24.14
C PHE A 3 -12.22 -2.16 25.04
N GLY A 4 -13.38 -2.75 24.75
CA GLY A 4 -13.92 -3.90 25.49
C GLY A 4 -13.43 -5.27 25.01
N ASN A 5 -12.73 -5.35 23.87
CA ASN A 5 -12.32 -6.64 23.30
C ASN A 5 -10.98 -7.12 23.87
N LYS A 6 -10.96 -8.30 24.52
CA LYS A 6 -9.75 -8.93 25.04
C LYS A 6 -8.68 -9.17 23.96
N ALA A 7 -9.09 -9.47 22.73
CA ALA A 7 -8.16 -9.68 21.60
C ALA A 7 -7.42 -8.38 21.20
N PHE A 8 -8.07 -7.21 21.32
CA PHE A 8 -7.42 -5.92 21.07
C PHE A 8 -6.31 -5.66 22.10
N TRP A 9 -6.59 -5.89 23.38
CA TRP A 9 -5.60 -5.72 24.44
C TRP A 9 -4.46 -6.72 24.37
N LEU A 10 -4.73 -8.00 24.04
CA LEU A 10 -3.68 -8.99 23.79
C LEU A 10 -2.77 -8.58 22.61
N GLY A 11 -3.36 -8.12 21.50
CA GLY A 11 -2.59 -7.62 20.35
C GLY A 11 -1.77 -6.37 20.68
N ALA A 12 -2.32 -5.43 21.44
CA ALA A 12 -1.63 -4.22 21.88
C ALA A 12 -0.46 -4.53 22.84
N ILE A 13 -0.68 -5.41 23.83
CA ILE A 13 0.36 -5.85 24.78
C ILE A 13 1.46 -6.63 24.05
N GLY A 14 1.10 -7.55 23.14
CA GLY A 14 2.07 -8.28 22.31
C GLY A 14 2.90 -7.35 21.42
N SER A 15 2.26 -6.35 20.80
CA SER A 15 2.96 -5.35 19.98
C SER A 15 3.90 -4.46 20.81
N ALA A 16 3.47 -4.05 22.01
CA ALA A 16 4.29 -3.26 22.93
C ALA A 16 5.47 -4.06 23.49
N ALA A 17 5.26 -5.33 23.84
CA ALA A 17 6.33 -6.24 24.27
C ALA A 17 7.33 -6.50 23.15
N PHE A 18 6.86 -6.73 21.92
CA PHE A 18 7.74 -6.85 20.74
C PHE A 18 8.56 -5.58 20.52
N LEU A 19 7.93 -4.40 20.59
CA LEU A 19 8.65 -3.12 20.49
C LEU A 19 9.68 -2.94 21.61
N ALA A 20 9.34 -3.27 22.85
CA ALA A 20 10.27 -3.16 23.98
C ALA A 20 11.47 -4.10 23.84
N VAL A 21 11.25 -5.35 23.42
CA VAL A 21 12.32 -6.33 23.15
C VAL A 21 13.16 -5.90 21.94
N PHE A 22 12.53 -5.43 20.87
CA PHE A 22 13.25 -4.94 19.68
C PHE A 22 14.13 -3.73 20.01
N VAL A 23 13.60 -2.75 20.73
CA VAL A 23 14.37 -1.58 21.17
C VAL A 23 15.50 -1.98 22.11
N TRP A 24 15.26 -2.89 23.07
CA TRP A 24 16.30 -3.36 23.98
C TRP A 24 17.42 -4.17 23.30
N LEU A 25 17.13 -4.88 22.20
CA LEU A 25 18.10 -5.68 21.45
C LEU A 25 18.84 -4.92 20.33
N PHE A 26 18.20 -3.90 19.73
CA PHE A 26 18.69 -3.30 18.48
C PHE A 26 18.92 -1.77 18.55
N VAL A 27 18.67 -1.11 19.68
CA VAL A 27 18.83 0.35 19.82
C VAL A 27 19.81 0.70 20.94
N ASP A 28 21.00 1.15 20.57
CA ASP A 28 21.93 1.80 21.49
C ASP A 28 21.47 3.24 21.76
N PHE A 29 20.85 3.45 22.92
CA PHE A 29 20.35 4.74 23.37
C PHE A 29 21.41 5.82 23.52
N GLY A 30 22.70 5.48 23.67
CA GLY A 30 23.79 6.45 23.67
C GLY A 30 23.91 7.13 22.31
N THR A 31 23.97 6.32 21.24
CA THR A 31 24.16 6.80 19.86
C THR A 31 23.02 7.67 19.32
N ILE A 32 21.80 7.58 19.89
CA ILE A 32 20.65 8.37 19.44
C ILE A 32 20.94 9.88 19.57
N GLY A 33 21.62 10.30 20.64
CA GLY A 33 21.94 11.70 20.87
C GLY A 33 22.86 12.26 19.78
N ASP A 34 23.95 11.55 19.51
CA ASP A 34 24.97 11.94 18.54
C ASP A 34 24.43 11.92 17.09
N VAL A 35 23.66 10.89 16.74
CA VAL A 35 23.02 10.79 15.42
C VAL A 35 22.02 11.93 15.18
N LEU A 36 21.36 12.43 16.23
CA LEU A 36 20.45 13.58 16.12
C LEU A 36 21.21 14.92 16.00
N THR A 37 22.36 15.10 16.67
CA THR A 37 23.15 16.33 16.56
C THR A 37 23.95 16.42 15.26
N GLU A 38 24.39 15.29 14.70
CA GLU A 38 25.09 15.23 13.40
C GLU A 38 24.14 15.23 12.18
N ALA A 39 22.84 14.99 12.38
CA ALA A 39 21.87 14.92 11.29
C ALA A 39 21.76 16.24 10.50
N ASN A 40 21.97 16.19 9.18
CA ASN A 40 21.75 17.35 8.32
C ASN A 40 20.26 17.58 8.03
N TYR A 41 19.62 18.37 8.89
CA TYR A 41 18.21 18.75 8.81
C TYR A 41 17.78 19.43 7.49
N VAL A 42 18.69 19.94 6.66
CA VAL A 42 18.36 20.54 5.36
C VAL A 42 17.65 19.54 4.44
N TYR A 43 17.97 18.25 4.51
CA TYR A 43 17.34 17.20 3.70
C TYR A 43 15.87 16.93 4.07
N ILE A 44 15.38 17.39 5.23
CA ILE A 44 13.96 17.23 5.60
C ILE A 44 13.06 18.07 4.69
N ILE A 45 13.49 19.28 4.30
CA ILE A 45 12.69 20.20 3.47
C ILE A 45 12.34 19.60 2.09
N PRO A 46 13.29 19.14 1.25
CA PRO A 46 12.95 18.48 -0.01
C PRO A 46 12.23 17.15 0.20
N SER A 47 12.57 16.37 1.24
CA SER A 47 11.88 15.10 1.54
C SER A 47 10.40 15.31 1.85
N LEU A 48 10.05 16.35 2.61
CA LEU A 48 8.68 16.72 2.93
C LEU A 48 7.93 17.26 1.70
N ALA A 49 8.61 18.02 0.83
CA ALA A 49 8.05 18.46 -0.44
C ALA A 49 7.73 17.26 -1.36
N PHE A 50 8.67 16.33 -1.54
CA PHE A 50 8.45 15.09 -2.30
C PHE A 50 7.34 14.22 -1.69
N TYR A 51 7.23 14.13 -0.37
CA TYR A 51 6.13 13.44 0.30
C TYR A 51 4.76 14.02 -0.08
N PHE A 52 4.57 15.34 0.03
CA PHE A 52 3.30 15.97 -0.35
C PHE A 52 3.00 15.84 -1.85
N VAL A 53 4.01 15.94 -2.71
CA VAL A 53 3.88 15.69 -4.16
C VAL A 53 3.46 14.24 -4.44
N ALA A 54 4.03 13.25 -3.74
CA ALA A 54 3.66 11.84 -3.89
C ALA A 54 2.21 11.57 -3.41
N VAL A 55 1.78 12.18 -2.30
CA VAL A 55 0.39 12.10 -1.82
C VAL A 55 -0.58 12.78 -2.80
N TRP A 56 -0.16 13.89 -3.43
CA TRP A 56 -0.92 14.56 -4.49
C TRP A 56 -1.11 13.66 -5.72
N PHE A 57 -0.02 13.07 -6.25
CA PHE A 57 -0.10 12.12 -7.37
C PHE A 57 -0.99 10.91 -7.05
N ARG A 58 -0.90 10.35 -5.83
CA ARG A 58 -1.78 9.25 -5.41
C ARG A 58 -3.25 9.67 -5.34
N SER A 59 -3.52 10.88 -4.86
CA SER A 59 -4.87 11.45 -4.83
C SER A 59 -5.43 11.68 -6.25
N ALA A 60 -4.61 12.20 -7.16
CA ALA A 60 -4.96 12.37 -8.57
C ALA A 60 -5.27 11.01 -9.23
N ARG A 61 -4.42 10.00 -9.05
CA ARG A 61 -4.65 8.62 -9.54
C ARG A 61 -5.97 8.06 -9.02
N TRP A 62 -6.23 8.16 -7.71
CA TRP A 62 -7.48 7.65 -7.15
C TRP A 62 -8.70 8.44 -7.62
N LYS A 63 -8.58 9.76 -7.85
CA LYS A 63 -9.63 10.56 -8.50
C LYS A 63 -9.96 10.07 -9.92
N PHE A 64 -9.02 9.46 -10.66
CA PHE A 64 -9.33 8.76 -11.91
C PHE A 64 -10.01 7.40 -11.67
N LEU A 65 -9.51 6.58 -10.75
CA LEU A 65 -10.12 5.28 -10.38
C LEU A 65 -11.55 5.41 -9.84
N LEU A 66 -11.90 6.56 -9.26
CA LEU A 66 -13.24 6.87 -8.76
C LEU A 66 -14.22 7.32 -9.85
N ARG A 67 -13.76 7.71 -11.05
CA ARG A 67 -14.65 8.22 -12.11
C ARG A 67 -15.77 7.24 -12.52
N PRO A 68 -15.53 5.92 -12.66
CA PRO A 68 -16.59 4.97 -12.98
C PRO A 68 -17.60 4.75 -11.83
N LEU A 69 -17.28 5.17 -10.61
CA LEU A 69 -18.13 4.98 -9.42
C LEU A 69 -18.94 6.22 -9.02
N ILE A 70 -18.34 7.42 -9.15
CA ILE A 70 -18.94 8.70 -8.72
C ILE A 70 -18.84 9.84 -9.75
N GLY A 71 -18.37 9.56 -10.97
CA GLY A 71 -18.20 10.60 -11.99
C GLY A 71 -17.12 11.61 -11.62
N ALA A 72 -17.47 12.91 -11.61
CA ALA A 72 -16.58 13.98 -11.15
C ALA A 72 -16.81 14.25 -9.66
N PRO A 73 -15.83 14.01 -8.76
CA PRO A 73 -16.02 14.25 -7.33
C PRO A 73 -16.31 15.72 -7.04
N GLN A 74 -17.30 15.96 -6.19
CA GLN A 74 -17.74 17.29 -5.79
C GLN A 74 -16.71 18.00 -4.88
N LYS A 75 -15.92 17.24 -4.11
CA LYS A 75 -14.97 17.77 -3.12
C LYS A 75 -13.55 17.28 -3.38
N SER A 76 -12.59 17.90 -2.69
CA SER A 76 -11.18 17.52 -2.80
C SER A 76 -10.94 16.12 -2.22
N ILE A 77 -10.61 15.18 -3.12
CA ILE A 77 -10.17 13.82 -2.80
C ILE A 77 -8.85 13.81 -2.00
N TYR A 78 -8.04 14.86 -2.09
CA TYR A 78 -6.77 14.98 -1.37
C TYR A 78 -6.98 14.93 0.15
N SER A 79 -7.97 15.66 0.67
CA SER A 79 -8.32 15.63 2.10
C SER A 79 -8.74 14.22 2.57
N VAL A 80 -9.42 13.45 1.71
CA VAL A 80 -9.85 12.07 2.03
C VAL A 80 -8.65 11.12 2.12
N VAL A 81 -7.68 11.29 1.21
CA VAL A 81 -6.41 10.53 1.22
C VAL A 81 -5.56 10.88 2.46
N VAL A 82 -5.41 12.17 2.79
CA VAL A 82 -4.63 12.62 3.96
C VAL A 82 -5.24 12.13 5.28
N VAL A 83 -6.57 12.18 5.45
CA VAL A 83 -7.25 11.63 6.64
C VAL A 83 -7.04 10.11 6.76
N GLY A 84 -7.07 9.38 5.65
CA GLY A 84 -6.72 7.95 5.64
C GLY A 84 -5.29 7.69 6.09
N TYR A 85 -4.32 8.48 5.62
CA TYR A 85 -2.92 8.36 6.06
C TYR A 85 -2.72 8.74 7.52
N MET A 86 -3.39 9.79 8.01
CA MET A 86 -3.40 10.13 9.44
C MET A 86 -3.89 8.97 10.30
N ALA A 87 -4.98 8.30 9.90
CA ALA A 87 -5.48 7.13 10.62
C ALA A 87 -4.50 5.94 10.61
N ASN A 88 -3.71 5.75 9.55
CA ASN A 88 -2.65 4.75 9.50
C ASN A 88 -1.46 5.07 10.42
N ASN A 89 -1.19 6.34 10.71
CA ASN A 89 -0.14 6.76 11.65
C ASN A 89 -0.60 6.72 13.12
N LEU A 90 -1.89 6.93 13.39
CA LEU A 90 -2.46 6.97 14.75
C LEU A 90 -2.92 5.60 15.28
N ILE A 91 -3.17 4.61 14.40
CA ILE A 91 -3.86 3.36 14.78
C ILE A 91 -3.05 2.14 14.31
N PRO A 92 -2.61 1.25 15.23
CA PRO A 92 -1.61 0.19 14.95
C PRO A 92 -2.10 -0.97 14.05
N VAL A 93 -3.29 -0.86 13.45
CA VAL A 93 -3.96 -1.94 12.69
C VAL A 93 -4.15 -1.58 11.21
N ARG A 94 -3.42 -0.56 10.71
CA ARG A 94 -3.46 -0.09 9.29
C ARG A 94 -4.88 0.10 8.72
N ILE A 95 -5.81 0.65 9.53
CA ILE A 95 -7.22 0.80 9.13
C ILE A 95 -7.50 2.05 8.28
N GLY A 96 -6.47 2.81 7.90
CA GLY A 96 -6.57 4.04 7.11
C GLY A 96 -7.23 3.85 5.75
N GLU A 97 -7.05 2.69 5.12
CA GLU A 97 -7.76 2.27 3.91
C GLU A 97 -9.29 2.24 4.12
N VAL A 98 -9.75 1.72 5.27
CA VAL A 98 -11.17 1.63 5.64
C VAL A 98 -11.71 3.00 6.05
N VAL A 99 -10.92 3.79 6.79
CA VAL A 99 -11.26 5.18 7.13
C VAL A 99 -11.39 6.04 5.87
N ARG A 100 -10.51 5.85 4.89
CA ARG A 100 -10.52 6.53 3.59
C ARG A 100 -11.75 6.19 2.76
N SER A 101 -12.14 4.92 2.64
CA SER A 101 -13.34 4.52 1.90
C SER A 101 -14.63 4.95 2.60
N TYR A 102 -14.69 4.84 3.93
CA TYR A 102 -15.82 5.32 4.72
C TYR A 102 -15.97 6.85 4.65
N TYR A 103 -14.88 7.61 4.81
CA TYR A 103 -14.93 9.07 4.71
C TYR A 103 -15.25 9.57 3.29
N LEU A 104 -14.95 8.78 2.24
CA LEU A 104 -15.46 9.06 0.89
C LEU A 104 -16.98 8.86 0.80
N SER A 105 -17.52 7.76 1.37
CA SER A 105 -18.97 7.49 1.34
C SER A 105 -19.80 8.61 1.98
N LEU A 106 -19.26 9.25 3.03
CA LEU A 106 -19.85 10.42 3.69
C LEU A 106 -19.72 11.73 2.90
N ARG A 107 -18.94 11.78 1.82
CA ARG A 107 -18.67 13.00 1.03
C ARG A 107 -19.28 13.01 -0.37
N GLU A 108 -19.31 11.85 -1.03
CA GLU A 108 -19.61 11.70 -2.47
C GLU A 108 -20.76 10.69 -2.73
N SER A 109 -21.62 10.43 -1.74
CA SER A 109 -22.86 9.63 -1.83
C SER A 109 -22.74 8.20 -2.38
N CYS A 110 -21.54 7.61 -2.38
CA CYS A 110 -21.28 6.23 -2.80
C CYS A 110 -21.28 5.23 -1.63
N SER A 111 -21.52 3.94 -1.89
CA SER A 111 -21.42 2.93 -0.83
C SER A 111 -19.98 2.70 -0.37
N ALA A 112 -19.76 2.58 0.95
CA ALA A 112 -18.43 2.35 1.52
C ALA A 112 -17.75 1.06 1.00
N PRO A 113 -18.45 -0.06 0.74
CA PRO A 113 -17.85 -1.25 0.12
C PRO A 113 -17.36 -1.01 -1.31
N ALA A 114 -18.10 -0.25 -2.13
CA ALA A 114 -17.66 0.06 -3.49
C ALA A 114 -16.45 1.02 -3.48
N ALA A 115 -16.47 2.03 -2.60
CA ALA A 115 -15.31 2.89 -2.37
C ALA A 115 -14.08 2.08 -1.93
N PHE A 116 -14.24 1.09 -1.04
CA PHE A 116 -13.17 0.18 -0.61
C PHE A 116 -12.68 -0.71 -1.76
N GLY A 117 -13.56 -1.18 -2.63
CA GLY A 117 -13.20 -1.90 -3.86
C GLY A 117 -12.23 -1.11 -4.75
N THR A 118 -12.43 0.21 -4.92
CA THR A 118 -11.48 1.05 -5.68
C THR A 118 -10.11 1.17 -5.00
N VAL A 119 -10.06 1.10 -3.66
CA VAL A 119 -8.80 1.07 -2.90
C VAL A 119 -8.11 -0.29 -3.05
N ALA A 120 -8.86 -1.40 -3.10
CA ALA A 120 -8.31 -2.73 -3.39
C ALA A 120 -7.70 -2.80 -4.81
N VAL A 121 -8.36 -2.23 -5.82
CA VAL A 121 -7.79 -2.10 -7.18
C VAL A 121 -6.56 -1.18 -7.20
N GLU A 122 -6.55 -0.10 -6.40
CA GLU A 122 -5.35 0.72 -6.20
C GLU A 122 -4.19 -0.11 -5.61
N ARG A 123 -4.44 -0.97 -4.63
CA ARG A 123 -3.42 -1.85 -4.04
C ARG A 123 -2.94 -2.95 -4.99
N ALA A 124 -3.83 -3.55 -5.77
CA ALA A 124 -3.45 -4.52 -6.80
C ALA A 124 -2.52 -3.89 -7.84
N THR A 125 -2.85 -2.68 -8.31
CA THR A 125 -2.01 -1.96 -9.29
C THR A 125 -0.71 -1.43 -8.68
N ASP A 126 -0.69 -1.03 -7.39
CA ASP A 126 0.55 -0.75 -6.65
C ASP A 126 1.50 -1.97 -6.64
N VAL A 127 0.99 -3.16 -6.34
CA VAL A 127 1.79 -4.39 -6.23
C VAL A 127 2.31 -4.85 -7.59
N LEU A 128 1.49 -4.88 -8.65
CA LEU A 128 1.97 -5.25 -9.99
C LEU A 128 2.98 -4.22 -10.53
N ALA A 129 2.80 -2.93 -10.28
CA ALA A 129 3.81 -1.93 -10.66
C ALA A 129 5.16 -2.19 -9.95
N LEU A 130 5.13 -2.51 -8.66
CA LEU A 130 6.33 -2.87 -7.88
C LEU A 130 6.99 -4.14 -8.41
N LEU A 131 6.23 -5.20 -8.72
CA LEU A 131 6.78 -6.43 -9.29
C LEU A 131 7.35 -6.23 -10.70
N PHE A 132 6.73 -5.38 -11.52
CA PHE A 132 7.26 -5.00 -12.83
C PHE A 132 8.62 -4.28 -12.70
N PHE A 133 8.74 -3.29 -11.80
CA PHE A 133 10.01 -2.61 -11.58
C PHE A 133 11.07 -3.52 -10.96
N LEU A 134 10.70 -4.43 -10.07
CA LEU A 134 11.63 -5.42 -9.49
C LEU A 134 12.17 -6.38 -10.57
N ALA A 135 11.31 -6.88 -11.45
CA ALA A 135 11.70 -7.73 -12.57
C ALA A 135 12.59 -6.98 -13.58
N ALA A 136 12.24 -5.74 -13.93
CA ALA A 136 13.05 -4.91 -14.82
C ALA A 136 14.43 -4.59 -14.24
N ALA A 137 14.52 -4.25 -12.94
CA ALA A 137 15.79 -3.95 -12.27
C ALA A 137 16.68 -5.19 -12.09
N GLY A 138 16.06 -6.37 -11.90
CA GLY A 138 16.73 -7.67 -11.94
C GLY A 138 17.29 -8.00 -13.33
N LEU A 139 16.51 -7.81 -14.40
CA LEU A 139 16.96 -8.01 -15.79
C LEU A 139 18.08 -7.03 -16.23
N MET A 140 18.32 -5.96 -15.48
CA MET A 140 19.43 -5.03 -15.69
C MET A 140 20.66 -5.34 -14.81
N GLY A 141 20.65 -6.41 -14.00
CA GLY A 141 21.73 -6.75 -13.07
C GLY A 141 21.96 -5.72 -11.95
N THR A 142 21.07 -4.73 -11.80
CA THR A 142 21.24 -3.59 -10.88
C THR A 142 20.91 -3.91 -9.42
N VAL A 143 20.19 -5.00 -9.19
CA VAL A 143 19.82 -5.50 -7.86
C VAL A 143 20.37 -6.92 -7.74
N GLY A 144 20.91 -7.29 -6.58
CA GLY A 144 21.40 -8.64 -6.28
C GLY A 144 20.33 -9.75 -6.27
N VAL A 145 19.17 -9.48 -6.87
CA VAL A 145 18.08 -10.44 -7.17
C VAL A 145 18.61 -11.62 -7.96
N GLU A 146 19.58 -11.45 -8.87
CA GLU A 146 20.20 -12.56 -9.60
C GLU A 146 20.74 -13.63 -8.63
N ARG A 147 21.60 -13.25 -7.67
CA ARG A 147 22.14 -14.19 -6.66
C ARG A 147 21.04 -14.78 -5.78
N ALA A 148 20.14 -13.96 -5.28
CA ALA A 148 19.05 -14.42 -4.41
C ALA A 148 18.07 -15.36 -5.13
N VAL A 149 17.86 -15.18 -6.44
CA VAL A 149 17.05 -16.07 -7.27
C VAL A 149 17.83 -17.32 -7.64
N ASP A 150 19.12 -17.23 -7.98
CA ASP A 150 19.96 -18.40 -8.25
C ASP A 150 20.04 -19.33 -7.03
N ASP A 151 20.36 -18.79 -5.85
CA ASP A 151 20.40 -19.53 -4.58
C ASP A 151 19.07 -20.26 -4.32
N ILE A 152 17.95 -19.53 -4.27
CA ILE A 152 16.61 -20.10 -3.99
C ILE A 152 16.14 -21.03 -5.12
N SER A 153 16.55 -20.80 -6.37
CA SER A 153 16.17 -21.63 -7.51
C SER A 153 16.92 -22.95 -7.57
N SER A 154 18.15 -23.01 -7.04
CA SER A 154 18.95 -24.24 -7.02
C SER A 154 18.33 -25.36 -6.18
N GLU A 155 17.54 -25.00 -5.15
CA GLU A 155 16.83 -25.94 -4.28
C GLU A 155 15.46 -26.39 -4.86
N ILE A 156 14.96 -25.74 -5.91
CA ILE A 156 13.57 -25.92 -6.40
C ILE A 156 13.57 -26.64 -7.76
N PRO A 157 12.91 -27.81 -7.89
CA PRO A 157 12.73 -28.48 -9.18
C PRO A 157 12.02 -27.57 -10.20
N GLY A 158 12.74 -27.18 -11.26
CA GLY A 158 12.29 -26.22 -12.28
C GLY A 158 12.74 -24.76 -12.07
N GLY A 159 13.48 -24.49 -10.99
CA GLY A 159 14.29 -23.29 -10.80
C GLY A 159 13.56 -21.95 -10.94
N ALA A 160 14.27 -20.96 -11.51
CA ALA A 160 13.81 -19.58 -11.61
C ALA A 160 12.48 -19.45 -12.40
N ALA A 161 12.22 -20.35 -13.36
CA ALA A 161 10.96 -20.38 -14.10
C ALA A 161 9.76 -20.76 -13.21
N VAL A 162 9.92 -21.72 -12.30
CA VAL A 162 8.88 -22.09 -11.32
C VAL A 162 8.68 -20.97 -10.30
N LEU A 163 9.75 -20.39 -9.77
CA LEU A 163 9.69 -19.22 -8.86
C LEU A 163 8.94 -18.05 -9.50
N ALA A 164 9.31 -17.66 -10.73
CA ALA A 164 8.64 -16.59 -11.46
C ALA A 164 7.14 -16.91 -11.71
N THR A 165 6.82 -18.16 -12.06
CA THR A 165 5.44 -18.60 -12.26
C THR A 165 4.62 -18.50 -10.98
N VAL A 166 5.15 -18.98 -9.84
CA VAL A 166 4.47 -18.91 -8.54
C VAL A 166 4.29 -17.46 -8.07
N ALA A 167 5.28 -16.59 -8.28
CA ALA A 167 5.19 -15.17 -7.93
C ALA A 167 4.19 -14.39 -8.81
N LEU A 168 4.10 -14.72 -10.11
CA LEU A 168 3.23 -14.03 -11.07
C LEU A 168 1.79 -14.57 -11.11
N LEU A 169 1.55 -15.85 -10.78
CA LEU A 169 0.22 -16.46 -10.75
C LEU A 169 -0.86 -15.63 -10.01
N PRO A 170 -0.65 -15.16 -8.76
CA PRO A 170 -1.65 -14.36 -8.06
C PRO A 170 -1.84 -12.96 -8.67
N PHE A 171 -0.81 -12.36 -9.28
CA PHE A 171 -0.94 -11.13 -10.08
C PHE A 171 -1.85 -11.40 -11.29
N LEU A 172 -1.52 -12.41 -12.10
CA LEU A 172 -2.27 -12.76 -13.32
C LEU A 172 -3.74 -13.09 -13.02
N ALA A 173 -4.03 -13.79 -11.91
CA ALA A 173 -5.39 -14.03 -11.46
C ALA A 173 -6.15 -12.73 -11.14
N VAL A 174 -5.55 -11.82 -10.36
CA VAL A 174 -6.16 -10.53 -10.02
C VAL A 174 -6.33 -9.63 -11.24
N LEU A 175 -5.36 -9.59 -12.15
CA LEU A 175 -5.45 -8.87 -13.42
C LEU A 175 -6.58 -9.44 -14.28
N GLY A 176 -6.68 -10.77 -14.40
CA GLY A 176 -7.76 -11.45 -15.12
C GLY A 176 -9.14 -11.08 -14.56
N VAL A 177 -9.31 -11.09 -13.23
CA VAL A 177 -10.55 -10.64 -12.57
C VAL A 177 -10.85 -9.16 -12.87
N VAL A 178 -9.87 -8.26 -12.80
CA VAL A 178 -10.06 -6.83 -13.12
C VAL A 178 -10.43 -6.63 -14.60
N VAL A 179 -9.81 -7.35 -15.53
CA VAL A 179 -10.13 -7.31 -16.96
C VAL A 179 -11.54 -7.84 -17.22
N VAL A 180 -11.93 -8.97 -16.63
CA VAL A 180 -13.29 -9.53 -16.74
C VAL A 180 -14.35 -8.58 -16.19
N ILE A 181 -14.09 -7.93 -15.06
CA ILE A 181 -14.99 -6.90 -14.50
C ILE A 181 -15.09 -5.70 -15.45
N SER A 182 -13.97 -5.25 -16.06
CA SER A 182 -13.94 -4.12 -16.98
C SER A 182 -14.68 -4.40 -18.30
N THR A 183 -14.56 -5.60 -18.87
CA THR A 183 -15.26 -5.99 -20.10
C THR A 183 -16.75 -6.27 -19.85
N ALA A 184 -17.10 -6.93 -18.75
CA ALA A 184 -18.50 -7.13 -18.34
C ALA A 184 -19.21 -5.80 -18.01
N SER A 185 -18.52 -4.85 -17.39
CA SER A 185 -19.02 -3.49 -17.18
C SER A 185 -19.31 -2.78 -18.50
N SER A 186 -18.41 -2.91 -19.49
CA SER A 186 -18.59 -2.30 -20.82
C SER A 186 -19.85 -2.80 -21.55
N ALA A 187 -20.23 -4.07 -21.37
CA ALA A 187 -21.48 -4.62 -21.90
C ALA A 187 -22.75 -4.11 -21.19
N THR A 188 -22.61 -3.50 -20.01
CA THR A 188 -23.72 -3.00 -19.18
C THR A 188 -23.91 -1.48 -19.33
N VAL A 189 -22.84 -0.73 -19.58
CA VAL A 189 -22.86 0.74 -19.70
C VAL A 189 -23.59 1.21 -20.98
N LEU A 190 -23.60 0.41 -22.05
CA LEU A 190 -24.31 0.73 -23.31
C LEU A 190 -25.84 0.48 -23.26
N ARG A 191 -26.47 0.56 -22.08
CA ARG A 191 -27.91 0.33 -21.86
C ARG A 191 -28.61 1.35 -20.96
N TRP A 192 -27.99 2.51 -20.75
CA TRP A 192 -28.57 3.69 -20.08
C TRP A 192 -28.28 4.95 -20.90
#